data_AF-A2A0E2-F1
#
_entry.id   AF-A2A0E2-F1
#
_cell.length_a   1.000
_cell.length_b   1.000
_cell.length_c   1.000
_cell.angle_alpha   90.00
_cell.angle_beta   90.00
_cell.angle_gamma   90.00
#
_symmetry.space_group_name_H-M   'P 1'
#
loop_
_entity.id
_entity.type
_entity.pdbx_description
1 polymer ?
#
loop_
_entity_poly.entity_id
_entity_poly.type
_entity_poly.pdbx_seq_one_letter_code
_entity_poly.pdbx_strand_id
1 'polypeptide(L)'
;MIVEHTPQLIVQENHYYPFGMNLRGIEKVGKPSHKYLYNGKEKHEEFGLNWLSYGQREYDPAIGRFNRVDRFAEKYQDFNPYNYTNNNPISRIDINGDSIWTTTDVKIQKFSNGTSFATVTETIHIRGKILDLIRSPEKSKSSDLAKNVQAKLNGLVVSSTKGSVKKVIKFDADIKGAKTMSDVKDTDHLVVMVDDVKGKADPKLGGGSSAGVGRFGWMIAYVEEGNKSWTTETVIHELGHNMNLEHTNESGNFMSYDSKRGHFSFGQLNSVVTDAKNKRLNLGQNHVHRARPATHSSSTNREAYYRSVKRGEKYPLPIGQER
;
A
#
# COMPACT_ATOMS: atom_id res chain seq x y z
N MET A 1 27.78 -34.05 21.64
CA MET A 1 26.90 -32.88 21.44
C MET A 1 25.49 -33.42 21.30
N ILE A 2 24.62 -33.16 22.28
CA ILE A 2 23.21 -33.57 22.24
C ILE A 2 22.45 -32.37 21.69
N VAL A 3 21.74 -32.57 20.58
CA VAL A 3 20.84 -31.55 20.02
C VAL A 3 19.48 -31.77 20.67
N GLU A 4 19.10 -30.91 21.62
CA GLU A 4 17.74 -30.87 22.14
C GLU A 4 16.83 -30.15 21.14
N HIS A 5 15.79 -30.85 20.68
CA HIS A 5 14.72 -30.28 19.86
C HIS A 5 13.51 -30.00 20.76
N THR A 6 13.25 -28.74 21.04
CA THR A 6 12.01 -28.29 21.71
C THR A 6 10.95 -28.04 20.63
N PRO A 7 9.96 -28.94 20.43
CA PRO A 7 8.88 -28.68 19.50
C PRO A 7 8.07 -27.46 19.97
N GLN A 8 7.78 -26.58 19.03
CA GLN A 8 6.95 -25.40 19.30
C GLN A 8 5.50 -25.84 19.52
N LEU A 9 4.85 -25.28 20.54
CA LEU A 9 3.45 -25.56 20.82
C LEU A 9 2.57 -24.95 19.72
N ILE A 10 1.88 -25.79 18.95
CA ILE A 10 0.88 -25.35 17.98
C ILE A 10 -0.43 -25.12 18.73
N VAL A 11 -0.78 -23.84 18.92
CA VAL A 11 -2.03 -23.45 19.61
C VAL A 11 -3.22 -23.51 18.65
N GLN A 12 -3.03 -23.20 17.37
CA GLN A 12 -4.11 -23.29 16.38
C GLN A 12 -3.55 -23.47 14.96
N GLU A 13 -4.19 -24.34 14.19
CA GLU A 13 -3.93 -24.58 12.77
C GLU A 13 -5.29 -24.68 12.07
N ASN A 14 -5.53 -23.87 11.04
CA ASN A 14 -6.79 -23.89 10.30
C ASN A 14 -6.51 -24.07 8.81
N HIS A 15 -7.41 -24.78 8.14
CA HIS A 15 -7.38 -24.98 6.69
C HIS A 15 -8.68 -24.43 6.12
N TYR A 16 -8.64 -23.82 4.94
CA TYR A 16 -9.82 -23.14 4.40
C TYR A 16 -10.16 -23.65 3.01
N TYR A 17 -11.47 -23.75 2.74
CA TYR A 17 -11.98 -23.73 1.37
C TYR A 17 -11.59 -22.41 0.68
N PRO A 18 -11.62 -22.33 -0.67
CA PRO A 18 -11.18 -21.13 -1.39
C PRO A 18 -11.84 -19.83 -0.92
N PHE A 19 -13.12 -19.88 -0.55
CA PHE A 19 -13.91 -18.74 -0.07
C PHE A 19 -13.83 -18.52 1.46
N GLY A 20 -12.93 -19.22 2.15
CA GLY A 20 -12.62 -18.91 3.56
C GLY A 20 -13.42 -19.66 4.60
N MET A 21 -14.28 -20.60 4.19
CA MET A 21 -14.92 -21.52 5.13
C MET A 21 -13.87 -22.47 5.70
N ASN A 22 -13.87 -22.70 7.02
CA ASN A 22 -12.92 -23.61 7.66
C ASN A 22 -13.22 -25.07 7.25
N LEU A 23 -12.18 -25.81 6.88
CA LEU A 23 -12.21 -27.24 6.58
C LEU A 23 -12.23 -28.00 7.90
N ARG A 24 -13.43 -28.28 8.40
CA ARG A 24 -13.63 -29.02 9.65
C ARG A 24 -13.10 -30.45 9.54
N GLY A 25 -12.47 -30.94 10.60
CA GLY A 25 -11.92 -32.29 10.75
C GLY A 25 -10.41 -32.40 10.52
N ILE A 26 -9.73 -31.36 10.06
CA ILE A 26 -8.27 -31.35 9.84
C ILE A 26 -7.55 -30.20 10.55
N GLU A 27 -8.30 -29.29 11.17
CA GLU A 27 -7.80 -28.21 12.00
C GLU A 27 -7.21 -28.73 13.32
N LYS A 28 -6.27 -27.98 13.88
CA LYS A 28 -5.86 -28.12 15.28
C LYS A 28 -6.41 -26.93 16.06
N VAL A 29 -7.19 -27.21 17.10
CA VAL A 29 -7.79 -26.18 17.97
C VAL A 29 -7.28 -26.36 19.39
N GLY A 30 -6.45 -25.42 19.83
CA GLY A 30 -6.00 -25.27 21.22
C GLY A 30 -6.58 -24.02 21.87
N LYS A 31 -6.21 -23.80 23.15
CA LYS A 31 -6.59 -22.61 23.92
C LYS A 31 -5.35 -21.75 24.22
N PRO A 32 -5.44 -20.41 24.16
CA PRO A 32 -6.61 -19.62 23.77
C PRO A 32 -6.86 -19.66 22.24
N SER A 33 -8.12 -19.54 21.82
CA SER A 33 -8.44 -19.47 20.38
C SER A 33 -8.09 -18.11 19.80
N HIS A 34 -7.60 -18.10 18.57
CA HIS A 34 -7.29 -16.88 17.83
C HIS A 34 -8.51 -16.43 17.02
N LYS A 35 -8.92 -15.18 17.20
CA LYS A 35 -10.10 -14.61 16.51
C LYS A 35 -9.82 -14.20 15.07
N TYR A 36 -8.57 -13.90 14.72
CA TYR A 36 -8.20 -13.54 13.35
C TYR A 36 -7.87 -14.81 12.56
N LEU A 37 -8.66 -15.07 11.52
CA LEU A 37 -8.66 -16.34 10.80
C LEU A 37 -8.36 -16.11 9.32
N TYR A 38 -9.28 -16.48 8.43
CA TYR A 38 -9.11 -16.35 6.99
C TYR A 38 -8.77 -14.90 6.60
N ASN A 39 -7.71 -14.74 5.80
CA ASN A 39 -7.13 -13.45 5.41
C ASN A 39 -6.78 -12.50 6.57
N GLY A 40 -6.54 -13.04 7.77
CA GLY A 40 -6.27 -12.25 8.97
C GLY A 40 -7.44 -11.39 9.40
N LYS A 41 -8.67 -11.76 9.02
CA LYS A 41 -9.89 -11.04 9.42
C LYS A 41 -10.46 -11.62 10.70
N GLU A 42 -10.96 -10.72 11.54
CA GLU A 42 -11.58 -11.10 12.81
C GLU A 42 -12.89 -11.82 12.53
N LYS A 43 -13.05 -13.00 13.14
CA LYS A 43 -14.29 -13.75 13.08
C LYS A 43 -15.24 -13.29 14.18
N HIS A 44 -16.42 -12.85 13.78
CA HIS A 44 -17.53 -12.53 14.66
C HIS A 44 -18.47 -13.73 14.74
N GLU A 45 -18.58 -14.31 15.94
CA GLU A 45 -19.41 -15.48 16.21
C GLU A 45 -20.76 -15.11 16.84
N GLU A 46 -20.98 -13.82 17.06
CA GLU A 46 -22.23 -13.27 17.60
C GLU A 46 -23.43 -13.72 16.77
N PHE A 47 -24.52 -14.06 17.46
CA PHE A 47 -25.77 -14.54 16.87
C PHE A 47 -25.62 -15.76 15.94
N GLY A 48 -24.50 -16.50 16.02
CA GLY A 48 -24.23 -17.67 15.19
C GLY A 48 -23.87 -17.34 13.73
N LEU A 49 -23.61 -16.07 13.40
CA LEU A 49 -23.38 -15.63 12.03
C LEU A 49 -22.04 -16.10 11.45
N ASN A 50 -21.01 -16.24 12.28
CA ASN A 50 -19.67 -16.70 11.87
C ASN A 50 -19.05 -15.86 10.73
N TRP A 51 -19.38 -14.57 10.67
CA TRP A 51 -18.88 -13.67 9.65
C TRP A 51 -17.46 -13.19 9.94
N LEU A 52 -16.78 -12.76 8.88
CA LEU A 52 -15.46 -12.15 8.97
C LEU A 52 -15.59 -10.65 8.78
N SER A 53 -15.02 -9.87 9.69
CA SER A 53 -15.05 -8.42 9.58
C SER A 53 -13.97 -7.95 8.63
N TYR A 54 -14.41 -7.48 7.47
CA TYR A 54 -13.55 -6.86 6.48
C TYR A 54 -13.51 -5.34 6.64
N GLY A 55 -14.14 -4.78 7.68
CA GLY A 55 -14.08 -3.36 8.01
C GLY A 55 -15.23 -2.54 7.42
N GLN A 56 -15.40 -2.48 6.09
CA GLN A 56 -16.56 -1.79 5.49
C GLN A 56 -17.79 -2.69 5.36
N ARG A 57 -17.58 -3.99 5.20
CA ARG A 57 -18.63 -5.01 5.06
C ARG A 57 -18.26 -6.22 5.90
N GLU A 58 -19.28 -6.96 6.34
CA GLU A 58 -19.06 -8.28 6.92
C GLU A 58 -19.15 -9.31 5.79
N TYR A 59 -18.20 -10.23 5.80
CA TYR A 59 -18.08 -11.27 4.79
C TYR A 59 -18.59 -12.59 5.34
N ASP A 60 -19.49 -13.22 4.58
CA ASP A 60 -19.98 -14.54 4.88
C ASP A 60 -19.18 -15.58 4.06
N PRO A 61 -18.27 -16.33 4.70
CA PRO A 61 -17.50 -17.36 4.02
C PRO A 61 -18.32 -18.58 3.59
N ALA A 62 -19.52 -18.80 4.15
CA ALA A 62 -20.38 -19.93 3.78
C ALA A 62 -21.02 -19.73 2.40
N ILE A 63 -21.39 -18.49 2.06
CA ILE A 63 -21.96 -18.15 0.74
C ILE A 63 -20.98 -17.41 -0.18
N GLY A 64 -19.80 -17.01 0.32
CA GLY A 64 -18.79 -16.32 -0.45
C GLY A 64 -19.20 -14.92 -0.89
N ARG A 65 -19.95 -14.20 -0.05
CA ARG A 65 -20.52 -12.87 -0.36
C ARG A 65 -20.40 -11.92 0.83
N PHE A 66 -20.43 -10.63 0.52
CA PHE A 66 -20.62 -9.62 1.55
C PHE A 66 -22.09 -9.48 1.90
N ASN A 67 -22.37 -9.07 3.14
CA ASN A 67 -23.73 -8.86 3.64
C ASN A 67 -24.31 -7.48 3.28
N ARG A 68 -23.52 -6.59 2.66
CA ARG A 68 -23.92 -5.23 2.27
C ARG A 68 -23.44 -4.88 0.87
N VAL A 69 -24.16 -3.95 0.23
CA VAL A 69 -23.78 -3.34 -1.06
C VAL A 69 -22.41 -2.68 -0.93
N ASP A 70 -21.55 -2.89 -1.93
CA ASP A 70 -20.28 -2.17 -2.05
C ASP A 70 -20.53 -0.66 -2.18
N ARG A 71 -19.90 0.15 -1.34
CA ARG A 71 -19.97 1.61 -1.44
C ARG A 71 -19.40 2.16 -2.74
N PHE A 72 -18.59 1.37 -3.45
CA PHE A 72 -18.06 1.67 -4.77
C PHE A 72 -18.69 0.82 -5.86
N ALA A 73 -19.89 0.29 -5.65
CA ALA A 73 -20.59 -0.52 -6.66
C ALA A 73 -20.66 0.18 -8.03
N GLU A 74 -20.83 1.50 -8.06
CA GLU A 74 -20.86 2.30 -9.29
C GLU A 74 -19.55 2.27 -10.09
N LYS A 75 -18.41 2.00 -9.43
CA LYS A 75 -17.11 1.82 -10.08
C LYS A 75 -17.00 0.47 -10.81
N TYR A 76 -17.87 -0.46 -10.45
CA TYR A 76 -17.86 -1.86 -10.85
C TYR A 76 -19.19 -2.25 -11.48
N GLN A 77 -19.64 -1.49 -12.49
CA GLN A 77 -20.98 -1.66 -13.09
C GLN A 77 -21.25 -3.09 -13.60
N ASP A 78 -20.21 -3.81 -14.03
CA ASP A 78 -20.32 -5.18 -14.53
C ASP A 78 -20.32 -6.25 -13.41
N PHE A 79 -20.17 -5.86 -12.14
CA PHE A 79 -20.10 -6.78 -11.01
C PHE A 79 -21.27 -6.64 -10.06
N ASN A 80 -21.64 -7.77 -9.45
CA ASN A 80 -22.63 -7.78 -8.38
C ASN A 80 -22.10 -6.95 -7.18
N PRO A 81 -22.90 -6.03 -6.61
CA PRO A 81 -22.50 -5.20 -5.47
C PRO A 81 -22.16 -5.97 -4.19
N TYR A 82 -22.54 -7.25 -4.10
CA TYR A 82 -22.25 -8.14 -2.97
C TYR A 82 -21.08 -9.12 -3.27
N ASN A 83 -20.42 -8.98 -4.42
CA ASN A 83 -19.38 -9.92 -4.83
C ASN A 83 -18.17 -9.88 -3.87
N TYR A 84 -17.56 -11.04 -3.67
CA TYR A 84 -16.25 -11.15 -3.05
C TYR A 84 -15.20 -11.45 -4.11
N THR A 85 -14.21 -10.57 -4.25
CA THR A 85 -12.99 -10.79 -5.06
C THR A 85 -13.23 -11.14 -6.54
N ASN A 86 -14.35 -10.71 -7.11
CA ASN A 86 -14.81 -11.11 -8.44
C ASN A 86 -14.82 -12.64 -8.64
N ASN A 87 -15.28 -13.37 -7.63
CA ASN A 87 -15.34 -14.84 -7.61
C ASN A 87 -13.96 -15.53 -7.82
N ASN A 88 -12.85 -14.87 -7.51
CA ASN A 88 -11.52 -15.46 -7.62
C ASN A 88 -10.70 -15.28 -6.32
N PRO A 89 -11.16 -15.90 -5.21
CA PRO A 89 -10.56 -15.71 -3.88
C PRO A 89 -9.20 -16.43 -3.71
N ILE A 90 -8.82 -17.26 -4.68
CA ILE A 90 -7.49 -17.91 -4.72
C ILE A 90 -6.42 -16.89 -5.10
N SER A 91 -6.73 -16.00 -6.06
CA SER A 91 -5.76 -15.01 -6.57
C SER A 91 -6.00 -13.58 -6.07
N ARG A 92 -7.15 -13.30 -5.45
CA ARG A 92 -7.57 -11.96 -5.05
C ARG A 92 -8.09 -11.97 -3.62
N ILE A 93 -7.90 -10.86 -2.93
CA ILE A 93 -8.43 -10.61 -1.59
C ILE A 93 -9.03 -9.20 -1.60
N ASP A 94 -10.20 -9.04 -1.01
CA ASP A 94 -10.76 -7.72 -0.72
C ASP A 94 -10.22 -7.31 0.66
N ILE A 95 -9.47 -6.21 0.77
CA ILE A 95 -8.76 -5.91 2.02
C ILE A 95 -9.65 -5.20 3.03
N ASN A 96 -10.52 -4.30 2.56
CA ASN A 96 -11.39 -3.51 3.44
C ASN A 96 -12.87 -3.78 3.19
N GLY A 97 -13.20 -4.82 2.44
CA GLY A 97 -14.58 -5.09 2.02
C GLY A 97 -15.07 -3.98 1.09
N ASP A 98 -14.22 -3.49 0.19
CA ASP A 98 -14.52 -2.39 -0.72
C ASP A 98 -13.57 -2.30 -1.94
N SER A 99 -12.54 -3.15 -2.12
CA SER A 99 -11.64 -3.04 -3.30
C SER A 99 -10.79 -4.29 -3.59
N ILE A 100 -10.46 -4.51 -4.87
CA ILE A 100 -9.49 -5.51 -5.35
C ILE A 100 -8.14 -4.82 -5.61
N TRP A 101 -7.03 -5.30 -5.00
CA TRP A 101 -5.76 -4.53 -4.90
C TRP A 101 -4.86 -4.48 -6.14
N THR A 102 -5.00 -5.43 -7.05
CA THR A 102 -4.60 -5.25 -8.46
C THR A 102 -5.66 -5.85 -9.33
N THR A 103 -6.07 -5.15 -10.38
CA THR A 103 -7.02 -5.70 -11.36
C THR A 103 -6.30 -5.95 -12.67
N THR A 104 -6.25 -7.21 -13.07
CA THR A 104 -5.81 -7.62 -14.41
C THR A 104 -7.02 -7.69 -15.33
N ASP A 105 -6.97 -6.92 -16.42
CA ASP A 105 -7.91 -6.98 -17.54
C ASP A 105 -7.20 -7.48 -18.79
N VAL A 106 -7.82 -8.37 -19.56
CA VAL A 106 -7.22 -8.95 -20.78
C VAL A 106 -8.19 -8.75 -21.94
N LYS A 107 -7.77 -7.92 -22.90
CA LYS A 107 -8.51 -7.68 -24.15
C LYS A 107 -7.80 -8.36 -25.30
N ILE A 108 -8.52 -9.18 -26.06
CA ILE A 108 -7.98 -9.86 -27.24
C ILE A 108 -8.64 -9.25 -28.48
N GLN A 109 -7.82 -8.65 -29.34
CA GLN A 109 -8.22 -8.19 -30.66
C GLN A 109 -7.86 -9.25 -31.69
N LYS A 110 -8.84 -9.72 -32.47
CA LYS A 110 -8.63 -10.65 -33.57
C LYS A 110 -8.61 -9.88 -34.90
N PHE A 111 -7.65 -10.17 -35.75
CA PHE A 111 -7.52 -9.58 -37.07
C PHE A 111 -8.05 -10.54 -38.15
N SER A 112 -8.46 -9.98 -39.28
CA SER A 112 -9.00 -10.74 -40.43
C SER A 112 -8.02 -11.75 -41.01
N ASN A 113 -6.71 -11.53 -40.83
CA ASN A 113 -5.66 -12.45 -41.25
C ASN A 113 -5.45 -13.65 -40.28
N GLY A 114 -6.35 -13.84 -39.31
CA GLY A 114 -6.29 -14.93 -38.34
C GLY A 114 -5.35 -14.69 -37.15
N THR A 115 -4.59 -13.59 -37.13
CA THR A 115 -3.71 -13.24 -36.00
C THR A 115 -4.51 -12.60 -34.86
N SER A 116 -3.99 -12.71 -33.64
CA SER A 116 -4.58 -12.09 -32.45
C SER A 116 -3.55 -11.24 -31.72
N PHE A 117 -3.99 -10.12 -31.14
CA PHE A 117 -3.20 -9.26 -30.29
C PHE A 117 -3.86 -9.10 -28.94
N ALA A 118 -3.12 -9.36 -27.87
CA ALA A 118 -3.62 -9.28 -26.50
C ALA A 118 -3.11 -7.99 -25.82
N THR A 119 -4.02 -7.25 -25.19
CA THR A 119 -3.67 -6.18 -24.25
C THR A 119 -3.99 -6.65 -22.83
N VAL A 120 -2.96 -6.77 -22.01
CA VAL A 120 -3.06 -7.10 -20.58
C VAL A 120 -2.86 -5.81 -19.80
N THR A 121 -3.90 -5.35 -19.10
CA THR A 121 -3.85 -4.14 -18.26
C THR A 121 -3.83 -4.54 -16.80
N GLU A 122 -2.75 -4.20 -16.11
CA GLU A 122 -2.62 -4.32 -14.66
C GLU A 122 -2.91 -2.95 -14.03
N THR A 123 -3.88 -2.89 -13.13
CA THR A 123 -4.22 -1.68 -12.38
C THR A 123 -3.69 -1.82 -10.97
N ILE A 124 -2.78 -0.95 -10.54
CA ILE A 124 -2.24 -0.88 -9.18
C ILE A 124 -3.18 -0.02 -8.33
N HIS A 125 -3.80 -0.60 -7.31
CA HIS A 125 -4.64 0.15 -6.37
C HIS A 125 -3.83 0.55 -5.15
N ILE A 126 -3.80 1.85 -4.86
CA ILE A 126 -3.11 2.39 -3.67
C ILE A 126 -4.03 3.29 -2.88
N ARG A 127 -3.91 3.25 -1.56
CA ARG A 127 -4.59 4.19 -0.67
C ARG A 127 -3.55 4.96 0.10
N GLY A 128 -3.79 6.25 0.30
CA GLY A 128 -2.86 7.08 1.02
C GLY A 128 -3.51 8.26 1.71
N LYS A 129 -2.81 8.75 2.73
CA LYS A 129 -3.18 9.92 3.49
C LYS A 129 -2.05 10.92 3.48
N ILE A 130 -2.38 12.18 3.26
CA ILE A 130 -1.45 13.30 3.46
C ILE A 130 -1.87 14.01 4.74
N LEU A 131 -1.05 13.94 5.76
CA LEU A 131 -1.25 14.63 7.03
C LEU A 131 -0.38 15.90 7.04
N ASP A 132 -1.00 17.04 7.24
CA ASP A 132 -0.29 18.31 7.33
C ASP A 132 -0.03 18.68 8.80
N LEU A 133 1.26 18.74 9.15
CA LEU A 133 1.77 19.11 10.46
C LEU A 133 2.52 20.45 10.46
N ILE A 134 2.52 21.17 9.34
CA ILE A 134 3.17 22.47 9.18
C ILE A 134 2.54 23.47 10.15
N ARG A 135 3.41 24.22 10.85
CA ARG A 135 3.02 25.24 11.82
C ARG A 135 2.93 26.63 11.18
N SER A 136 3.60 26.85 10.04
CA SER A 136 3.53 28.08 9.25
C SER A 136 2.09 28.41 8.79
N PRO A 137 1.68 29.68 8.73
CA PRO A 137 0.37 30.11 8.22
C PRO A 137 0.18 29.87 6.71
N GLU A 138 1.25 29.58 5.95
CA GLU A 138 1.24 29.30 4.51
C GLU A 138 0.88 27.83 4.14
N LYS A 139 0.06 27.16 4.94
CA LYS A 139 -0.26 25.74 4.78
C LYS A 139 -0.69 25.39 3.35
N SER A 140 0.06 24.51 2.69
CA SER A 140 -0.46 23.69 1.61
C SER A 140 -1.58 22.85 2.19
N LYS A 141 -2.83 23.18 1.84
CA LYS A 141 -3.99 22.43 2.31
C LYS A 141 -3.78 20.96 1.92
N SER A 142 -3.58 20.08 2.90
CA SER A 142 -3.32 18.64 2.68
C SER A 142 -4.34 17.99 1.74
N SER A 143 -5.58 18.50 1.73
CA SER A 143 -6.63 18.11 0.81
C SER A 143 -6.32 18.44 -0.66
N ASP A 144 -5.74 19.59 -0.95
CA ASP A 144 -5.47 20.03 -2.32
C ASP A 144 -4.19 19.37 -2.85
N LEU A 145 -3.17 19.21 -1.99
CA LEU A 145 -2.00 18.40 -2.31
C LEU A 145 -2.39 16.95 -2.59
N ALA A 146 -3.27 16.36 -1.77
CA ALA A 146 -3.76 15.00 -1.99
C ALA A 146 -4.48 14.84 -3.34
N LYS A 147 -5.31 15.82 -3.74
CA LYS A 147 -5.95 15.83 -5.07
C LYS A 147 -4.92 15.86 -6.20
N ASN A 148 -3.90 16.72 -6.09
CA ASN A 148 -2.85 16.84 -7.11
C ASN A 148 -2.04 15.55 -7.24
N VAL A 149 -1.65 14.95 -6.12
CA VAL A 149 -0.94 13.67 -6.07
C VAL A 149 -1.79 12.55 -6.67
N GLN A 150 -3.08 12.46 -6.27
CA GLN A 150 -4.01 11.48 -6.82
C GLN A 150 -4.16 11.62 -8.33
N ALA A 151 -4.38 12.85 -8.82
CA ALA A 151 -4.55 13.13 -10.24
C ALA A 151 -3.28 12.77 -11.03
N LYS A 152 -2.10 13.12 -10.52
CA LYS A 152 -0.83 12.79 -11.16
C LYS A 152 -0.62 11.29 -11.24
N LEU A 153 -0.83 10.55 -10.13
CA LEU A 153 -0.69 9.09 -10.09
C LEU A 153 -1.67 8.40 -11.05
N ASN A 154 -2.96 8.77 -11.01
CA ASN A 154 -3.99 8.20 -11.89
C ASN A 154 -3.77 8.52 -13.38
N GLY A 155 -3.06 9.60 -13.67
CA GLY A 155 -2.62 9.95 -15.02
C GLY A 155 -1.43 9.13 -15.53
N LEU A 156 -0.72 8.39 -14.67
CA LEU A 156 0.41 7.56 -15.08
C LEU A 156 -0.08 6.28 -15.75
N VAL A 157 0.26 6.15 -17.03
CA VAL A 157 0.05 4.94 -17.82
C VAL A 157 1.37 4.56 -18.46
N VAL A 158 1.90 3.39 -18.09
CA VAL A 158 3.14 2.86 -18.64
C VAL A 158 2.83 1.59 -19.41
N SER A 159 3.38 1.43 -20.60
CA SER A 159 3.13 0.22 -21.39
C SER A 159 4.40 -0.31 -22.05
N SER A 160 4.41 -1.61 -22.28
CA SER A 160 5.46 -2.31 -23.01
C SER A 160 4.80 -3.32 -23.94
N THR A 161 5.26 -3.38 -25.19
CA THR A 161 4.76 -4.32 -26.19
C THR A 161 5.87 -5.28 -26.57
N LYS A 162 5.59 -6.59 -26.52
CA LYS A 162 6.50 -7.63 -26.99
C LYS A 162 5.72 -8.62 -27.85
N GLY A 163 6.06 -8.67 -29.14
CA GLY A 163 5.30 -9.46 -30.12
C GLY A 163 3.83 -9.05 -30.13
N SER A 164 2.93 -10.04 -30.06
CA SER A 164 1.48 -9.83 -30.08
C SER A 164 0.85 -9.50 -28.72
N VAL A 165 1.65 -9.14 -27.72
CA VAL A 165 1.18 -8.82 -26.37
C VAL A 165 1.62 -7.43 -25.96
N LYS A 166 0.66 -6.56 -25.65
CA LYS A 166 0.86 -5.28 -24.96
C LYS A 166 0.53 -5.43 -23.49
N LYS A 167 1.49 -5.13 -22.63
CA LYS A 167 1.26 -4.97 -21.19
C LYS A 167 1.11 -3.49 -20.87
N VAL A 168 0.07 -3.14 -20.13
CA VAL A 168 -0.21 -1.79 -19.66
C VAL A 168 -0.27 -1.84 -18.14
N ILE A 169 0.39 -0.90 -17.47
CA ILE A 169 0.31 -0.69 -16.03
C ILE A 169 -0.24 0.71 -15.79
N LYS A 170 -1.29 0.81 -14.98
CA LYS A 170 -1.91 2.07 -14.57
C LYS A 170 -2.14 2.09 -13.06
N PHE A 171 -2.34 3.28 -12.50
CA PHE A 171 -2.72 3.45 -11.11
C PHE A 171 -4.21 3.73 -10.93
N ASP A 172 -4.72 3.29 -9.80
CA ASP A 172 -6.01 3.63 -9.24
C ASP A 172 -5.78 4.03 -7.77
N ALA A 173 -5.39 5.29 -7.60
CA ALA A 173 -5.01 5.89 -6.34
C ALA A 173 -6.22 6.57 -5.66
N ASP A 174 -6.38 6.30 -4.37
CA ASP A 174 -7.26 7.04 -3.45
C ASP A 174 -6.40 7.76 -2.41
N ILE A 175 -6.02 9.01 -2.70
CA ILE A 175 -5.16 9.83 -1.84
C ILE A 175 -6.00 10.96 -1.25
N LYS A 176 -6.04 11.05 0.08
CA LYS A 176 -6.87 12.03 0.79
C LYS A 176 -6.07 12.82 1.82
N GLY A 177 -6.45 14.07 2.04
CA GLY A 177 -5.96 14.82 3.20
C GLY A 177 -6.47 14.18 4.50
N ALA A 178 -5.60 14.09 5.50
CA ALA A 178 -5.92 13.75 6.88
C ALA A 178 -5.81 15.02 7.74
N LYS A 179 -6.73 15.16 8.70
CA LYS A 179 -6.66 16.23 9.71
C LYS A 179 -5.83 15.77 10.91
N THR A 180 -5.99 14.50 11.28
CA THR A 180 -5.25 13.87 12.38
C THR A 180 -4.96 12.41 12.07
N MET A 181 -4.14 11.77 12.90
CA MET A 181 -3.85 10.34 12.81
C MET A 181 -5.07 9.43 13.04
N SER A 182 -6.20 9.93 13.54
CA SER A 182 -7.43 9.13 13.61
C SER A 182 -8.02 8.83 12.22
N ASP A 183 -7.71 9.69 11.24
CA ASP A 183 -8.20 9.58 9.87
C ASP A 183 -7.36 8.60 9.03
N VAL A 184 -6.23 8.16 9.56
CA VAL A 184 -5.26 7.27 8.91
C VAL A 184 -5.53 5.82 9.33
N LYS A 185 -5.65 4.94 8.33
CA LYS A 185 -5.81 3.50 8.53
C LYS A 185 -4.47 2.79 8.35
N ASP A 186 -4.37 1.57 8.86
CA ASP A 186 -3.18 0.72 8.73
C ASP A 186 -2.91 0.28 7.28
N THR A 187 -3.90 0.46 6.41
CA THR A 187 -3.79 0.20 4.97
C THR A 187 -3.43 1.45 4.16
N ASP A 188 -3.25 2.61 4.79
CA ASP A 188 -2.96 3.86 4.08
C ASP A 188 -1.46 4.12 4.04
N HIS A 189 -0.92 4.36 2.85
CA HIS A 189 0.38 4.99 2.70
C HIS A 189 0.30 6.43 3.21
N LEU A 190 0.94 6.69 4.34
CA LEU A 190 0.97 7.99 4.99
C LEU A 190 2.14 8.83 4.46
N VAL A 191 1.83 10.07 4.12
CA VAL A 191 2.82 11.12 3.90
C VAL A 191 2.54 12.25 4.88
N VAL A 192 3.56 12.66 5.61
CA VAL A 192 3.45 13.68 6.65
C VAL A 192 4.20 14.93 6.19
N MET A 193 3.47 16.02 6.00
CA MET A 193 4.06 17.31 5.68
C MET A 193 4.56 17.99 6.96
N VAL A 194 5.80 18.48 6.95
CA VAL A 194 6.47 19.07 8.12
C VAL A 194 7.22 20.36 7.74
N ASP A 195 7.49 21.20 8.73
CA ASP A 195 8.20 22.48 8.53
C ASP A 195 9.67 22.30 8.11
N ASP A 196 10.33 21.21 8.56
CA ASP A 196 11.75 20.93 8.27
C ASP A 196 12.00 19.43 8.40
N VAL A 197 12.57 18.80 7.36
CA VAL A 197 12.98 17.39 7.40
C VAL A 197 14.42 17.28 7.90
N LYS A 198 14.58 16.77 9.13
CA LYS A 198 15.91 16.60 9.74
C LYS A 198 16.66 15.39 9.18
N GLY A 199 17.79 15.66 8.52
CA GLY A 199 18.85 14.71 8.24
C GLY A 199 19.55 14.94 6.89
N LYS A 200 20.58 14.14 6.58
CA LYS A 200 21.38 14.31 5.34
C LYS A 200 20.83 13.44 4.22
N ALA A 201 20.73 13.99 3.01
CA ALA A 201 20.42 13.25 1.79
C ALA A 201 21.52 12.22 1.49
N ASP A 202 21.21 11.22 0.67
CA ASP A 202 22.20 10.24 0.20
C ASP A 202 23.42 10.96 -0.40
N PRO A 203 24.66 10.61 -0.04
CA PRO A 203 25.85 11.21 -0.62
C PRO A 203 25.90 11.15 -2.15
N LYS A 204 25.24 10.16 -2.78
CA LYS A 204 25.10 10.05 -4.23
C LYS A 204 24.15 11.08 -4.85
N LEU A 205 23.29 11.70 -4.04
CA LEU A 205 22.45 12.86 -4.42
C LEU A 205 23.17 14.20 -4.20
N GLY A 206 24.49 14.19 -4.02
CA GLY A 206 25.29 15.39 -3.81
C GLY A 206 25.42 15.84 -2.36
N GLY A 207 24.91 15.07 -1.39
CA GLY A 207 25.09 15.31 0.04
C GLY A 207 24.60 16.69 0.49
N GLY A 208 23.29 16.86 0.63
CA GLY A 208 22.63 18.11 1.07
C GLY A 208 21.47 17.88 2.03
N SER A 209 20.71 18.93 2.34
CA SER A 209 19.44 18.83 3.09
C SER A 209 18.39 18.08 2.25
N SER A 210 17.64 17.16 2.87
CA SER A 210 16.62 16.36 2.18
C SER A 210 15.26 17.02 2.27
N ALA A 211 14.57 17.21 1.13
CA ALA A 211 13.19 17.73 1.11
C ALA A 211 12.13 16.65 1.46
N GLY A 212 12.55 15.41 1.65
CA GLY A 212 11.70 14.27 2.01
C GLY A 212 12.52 13.10 2.54
N VAL A 213 11.90 12.27 3.37
CA VAL A 213 12.46 11.04 3.96
C VAL A 213 11.37 9.98 4.02
N GLY A 214 11.58 8.88 3.31
CA GLY A 214 10.72 7.70 3.31
C GLY A 214 11.58 6.45 3.49
N ARG A 215 11.15 5.54 4.36
CA ARG A 215 11.90 4.29 4.55
C ARG A 215 11.34 3.22 3.63
N PHE A 216 12.23 2.57 2.89
CA PHE A 216 11.89 1.46 2.00
C PHE A 216 11.04 0.38 2.68
N GLY A 217 9.85 0.12 2.12
CA GLY A 217 8.92 -0.90 2.62
C GLY A 217 8.12 -0.50 3.87
N TRP A 218 8.17 0.78 4.26
CA TRP A 218 7.31 1.34 5.31
C TRP A 218 6.14 2.08 4.68
N MET A 219 5.03 2.20 5.40
CA MET A 219 3.84 2.92 4.90
C MET A 219 3.83 4.38 5.36
N ILE A 220 4.99 4.96 5.68
CA ILE A 220 5.10 6.34 6.17
C ILE A 220 6.33 7.03 5.59
N ALA A 221 6.12 8.24 5.09
CA ALA A 221 7.17 9.16 4.70
C ALA A 221 6.90 10.58 5.20
N TYR A 222 7.95 11.38 5.29
CA TYR A 222 7.91 12.78 5.71
C TYR A 222 8.38 13.66 4.56
N VAL A 223 7.71 14.78 4.32
CA VAL A 223 8.02 15.72 3.24
C VAL A 223 8.06 17.12 3.81
N GLU A 224 9.14 17.84 3.55
CA GLU A 224 9.27 19.23 3.94
C GLU A 224 8.41 20.10 3.04
N GLU A 225 7.75 21.09 3.62
CA GLU A 225 7.12 22.15 2.84
C GLU A 225 8.15 23.12 2.27
N GLY A 226 8.83 22.68 1.21
CA GLY A 226 9.71 23.52 0.41
C GLY A 226 8.98 24.23 -0.75
N ASN A 227 9.75 24.59 -1.78
CA ASN A 227 9.28 25.26 -2.99
C ASN A 227 8.02 24.58 -3.60
N LYS A 228 6.89 25.29 -3.56
CA LYS A 228 5.54 24.85 -3.98
C LYS A 228 5.48 24.23 -5.38
N SER A 229 6.44 24.57 -6.27
CA SER A 229 6.48 24.05 -7.64
C SER A 229 6.78 22.55 -7.76
N TRP A 230 7.33 21.90 -6.73
CA TRP A 230 7.80 20.50 -6.82
C TRP A 230 7.25 19.59 -5.72
N THR A 231 6.40 20.10 -4.84
CA THR A 231 5.90 19.37 -3.66
C THR A 231 5.12 18.11 -4.05
N THR A 232 4.33 18.16 -5.12
CA THR A 232 3.57 16.98 -5.62
C THR A 232 4.51 15.86 -6.05
N GLU A 233 5.55 16.20 -6.82
CA GLU A 233 6.54 15.26 -7.30
C GLU A 233 7.40 14.69 -6.16
N THR A 234 7.71 15.49 -5.14
CA THR A 234 8.39 15.00 -3.93
C THR A 234 7.52 14.00 -3.18
N VAL A 235 6.23 14.30 -2.99
CA VAL A 235 5.30 13.35 -2.37
C VAL A 235 5.22 12.05 -3.15
N ILE A 236 5.17 12.11 -4.49
CA ILE A 236 5.12 10.91 -5.34
C ILE A 236 6.44 10.11 -5.26
N HIS A 237 7.58 10.78 -5.18
CA HIS A 237 8.88 10.15 -4.93
C HIS A 237 8.87 9.37 -3.62
N GLU A 238 8.44 9.99 -2.52
CA GLU A 238 8.38 9.34 -1.22
C GLU A 238 7.35 8.21 -1.18
N LEU A 239 6.21 8.37 -1.87
CA LEU A 239 5.27 7.28 -2.08
C LEU A 239 5.92 6.12 -2.84
N GLY A 240 6.84 6.39 -3.77
CA GLY A 240 7.65 5.38 -4.43
C GLY A 240 8.42 4.51 -3.44
N HIS A 241 9.09 5.12 -2.45
CA HIS A 241 9.75 4.38 -1.36
C HIS A 241 8.77 3.58 -0.49
N ASN A 242 7.59 4.16 -0.21
CA ASN A 242 6.53 3.43 0.49
C ASN A 242 6.02 2.23 -0.31
N MET A 243 6.08 2.30 -1.65
CA MET A 243 5.76 1.23 -2.57
C MET A 243 6.96 0.30 -2.86
N ASN A 244 8.00 0.34 -2.01
CA ASN A 244 9.16 -0.53 -2.10
C ASN A 244 9.99 -0.30 -3.39
N LEU A 245 10.13 0.96 -3.82
CA LEU A 245 11.03 1.36 -4.91
C LEU A 245 12.31 2.00 -4.39
N GLU A 246 13.43 1.64 -5.01
CA GLU A 246 14.75 2.23 -4.76
C GLU A 246 15.07 3.32 -5.78
N HIS A 247 16.07 4.15 -5.47
CA HIS A 247 16.60 5.13 -6.42
C HIS A 247 17.26 4.45 -7.61
N THR A 248 17.14 5.06 -8.77
CA THR A 248 17.70 4.56 -10.02
C THR A 248 18.55 5.62 -10.70
N ASN A 249 19.51 5.18 -11.50
CA ASN A 249 20.31 6.08 -12.35
C ASN A 249 19.56 6.52 -13.62
N GLU A 250 18.28 6.13 -13.77
CA GLU A 250 17.46 6.49 -14.93
C GLU A 250 16.97 7.94 -14.77
N SER A 251 17.32 8.81 -15.71
CA SER A 251 16.89 10.21 -15.70
C SER A 251 15.41 10.38 -16.01
N GLY A 252 14.79 11.45 -15.49
CA GLY A 252 13.37 11.76 -15.74
C GLY A 252 12.36 10.90 -14.97
N ASN A 253 12.85 9.97 -14.15
CA ASN A 253 12.07 9.08 -13.31
C ASN A 253 11.79 9.72 -11.94
N PHE A 254 10.62 9.45 -11.33
CA PHE A 254 10.35 9.88 -9.96
C PHE A 254 11.42 9.44 -8.98
N MET A 255 12.03 8.26 -9.16
CA MET A 255 13.08 7.72 -8.29
C MET A 255 14.51 8.03 -8.77
N SER A 256 14.68 8.97 -9.70
CA SER A 256 15.99 9.31 -10.24
C SER A 256 16.89 10.05 -9.25
N TYR A 257 18.21 9.91 -9.40
CA TYR A 257 19.19 10.76 -8.73
C TYR A 257 19.31 12.18 -9.33
N ASP A 258 18.78 12.44 -10.53
CA ASP A 258 19.12 13.65 -11.33
C ASP A 258 18.07 14.77 -11.36
N SER A 259 17.16 14.80 -10.37
CA SER A 259 16.16 15.85 -10.11
C SER A 259 15.05 16.04 -11.16
N LYS A 260 15.02 15.28 -12.27
CA LYS A 260 13.92 15.34 -13.24
C LYS A 260 12.86 14.29 -12.92
N ARG A 261 11.62 14.74 -12.66
CA ARG A 261 10.52 13.89 -12.19
C ARG A 261 9.34 13.93 -13.17
N GLY A 262 8.86 12.77 -13.62
CA GLY A 262 7.70 12.73 -14.52
C GLY A 262 7.04 11.36 -14.74
N HIS A 263 7.72 10.25 -14.45
CA HIS A 263 7.16 8.90 -14.60
C HIS A 263 7.89 7.87 -13.72
N PHE A 264 7.32 6.67 -13.59
CA PHE A 264 8.03 5.47 -13.12
C PHE A 264 8.41 4.60 -14.33
N SER A 265 9.51 3.89 -14.27
CA SER A 265 9.88 2.97 -15.34
C SER A 265 9.03 1.70 -15.31
N PHE A 266 8.92 1.03 -16.46
CA PHE A 266 8.14 -0.22 -16.55
C PHE A 266 8.69 -1.29 -15.60
N GLY A 267 10.02 -1.36 -15.42
CA GLY A 267 10.66 -2.29 -14.48
C GLY A 267 10.26 -2.04 -13.02
N GLN A 268 10.28 -0.78 -12.59
CA GLN A 268 9.82 -0.39 -11.25
C GLN A 268 8.35 -0.74 -11.04
N LEU A 269 7.48 -0.35 -11.96
CA LEU A 269 6.05 -0.65 -11.83
C LEU A 269 5.76 -2.15 -11.86
N ASN A 270 6.54 -2.93 -12.60
CA ASN A 270 6.43 -4.38 -12.56
C ASN A 270 6.86 -4.96 -11.19
N SER A 271 7.83 -4.34 -10.51
CA SER A 271 8.15 -4.65 -9.11
C SER A 271 6.97 -4.32 -8.19
N VAL A 272 6.35 -3.15 -8.35
CA VAL A 272 5.15 -2.76 -7.58
C VAL A 272 3.99 -3.73 -7.82
N VAL A 273 3.74 -4.12 -9.07
CA VAL A 273 2.72 -5.14 -9.41
C VAL A 273 3.06 -6.48 -8.74
N THR A 274 4.33 -6.87 -8.72
CA THR A 274 4.78 -8.10 -8.07
C THR A 274 4.57 -8.04 -6.56
N ASP A 275 4.94 -6.93 -5.92
CA ASP A 275 4.72 -6.71 -4.49
C ASP A 275 3.23 -6.62 -4.15
N ALA A 276 2.41 -6.05 -5.02
CA ALA A 276 0.96 -6.04 -4.85
C ALA A 276 0.37 -7.46 -4.93
N LYS A 277 0.80 -8.27 -5.92
CA LYS A 277 0.42 -9.69 -6.06
C LYS A 277 0.90 -10.54 -4.87
N ASN A 278 2.07 -10.23 -4.35
CA ASN A 278 2.68 -10.89 -3.20
C ASN A 278 2.23 -10.33 -1.84
N LYS A 279 1.27 -9.39 -1.83
CA LYS A 279 0.69 -8.82 -0.59
C LYS A 279 1.73 -8.07 0.26
N ARG A 280 2.61 -7.28 -0.37
CA ARG A 280 3.63 -6.47 0.32
C ARG A 280 3.43 -4.97 0.13
N LEU A 281 2.62 -4.56 -0.86
CA LEU A 281 2.54 -3.16 -1.28
C LEU A 281 1.98 -2.21 -0.20
N ASN A 282 0.78 -2.46 0.33
CA ASN A 282 0.20 -1.67 1.44
C ASN A 282 0.10 -2.51 2.72
N LEU A 283 1.15 -3.30 3.00
CA LEU A 283 1.32 -4.05 4.24
C LEU A 283 2.65 -3.65 4.87
N GLY A 284 2.57 -2.89 5.96
CA GLY A 284 3.72 -2.35 6.68
C GLY A 284 3.24 -1.56 7.89
N GLN A 285 4.18 -1.06 8.70
CA GLN A 285 3.81 -0.17 9.80
C GLN A 285 3.60 1.25 9.26
N ASN A 286 2.43 1.81 9.54
CA ASN A 286 2.16 3.25 9.42
C ASN A 286 2.64 4.02 10.67
N HIS A 287 3.34 3.34 11.60
CA HIS A 287 3.94 3.88 12.80
C HIS A 287 5.41 3.42 12.93
N VAL A 288 6.32 4.30 13.34
CA VAL A 288 7.75 3.96 13.45
C VAL A 288 8.02 3.07 14.68
N HIS A 289 8.27 1.76 14.54
CA HIS A 289 8.99 1.01 15.58
C HIS A 289 10.50 1.14 15.40
N ARG A 290 11.20 1.29 16.53
CA ARG A 290 12.65 1.21 16.68
C ARG A 290 13.15 -0.06 15.96
N ALA A 291 13.62 0.06 14.73
CA ALA A 291 14.14 -1.08 14.00
C ALA A 291 15.64 -1.18 14.27
N ARG A 292 16.08 -2.33 14.79
CA ARG A 292 17.48 -2.73 14.70
C ARG A 292 17.94 -2.60 13.23
N PRO A 293 19.16 -2.11 12.97
CA PRO A 293 19.64 -1.84 11.62
C PRO A 293 19.74 -3.14 10.82
N ALA A 294 18.79 -3.37 9.90
CA ALA A 294 18.91 -4.40 8.89
C ALA A 294 19.94 -3.93 7.85
N THR A 295 21.09 -4.60 7.81
CA THR A 295 22.21 -4.37 6.91
C THR A 295 21.82 -4.69 5.46
N HIS A 296 21.22 -3.75 4.73
CA HIS A 296 21.49 -3.48 3.30
C HIS A 296 21.05 -2.04 2.99
N SER A 297 21.76 -1.44 2.03
CA SER A 297 22.03 -0.01 1.87
C SER A 297 21.06 0.72 0.93
N SER A 298 21.11 2.06 1.01
CA SER A 298 20.58 3.10 0.09
C SER A 298 19.08 3.38 0.04
N SER A 299 18.57 4.14 1.02
CA SER A 299 17.49 5.13 0.86
C SER A 299 17.47 6.07 2.08
N THR A 300 16.99 7.30 1.89
CA THR A 300 17.24 8.53 2.66
C THR A 300 16.89 8.40 4.15
N ASN A 301 17.88 8.62 5.02
CA ASN A 301 17.84 8.63 6.50
C ASN A 301 17.19 7.42 7.21
N ARG A 302 18.04 6.60 7.84
CA ARG A 302 17.62 5.53 8.76
C ARG A 302 16.88 6.02 10.02
N GLU A 303 17.07 7.27 10.46
CA GLU A 303 16.55 7.78 11.74
C GLU A 303 16.28 9.31 11.69
N ALA A 304 15.21 9.80 11.05
CA ALA A 304 14.92 11.25 11.00
C ALA A 304 14.05 11.78 12.17
N TYR A 305 13.28 10.92 12.86
CA TYR A 305 12.32 11.32 13.89
C TYR A 305 12.37 10.42 15.13
N TYR A 306 12.29 11.03 16.33
CA TYR A 306 12.09 10.32 17.59
C TYR A 306 10.63 9.92 17.73
N ARG A 307 10.43 8.60 17.79
CA ARG A 307 9.27 7.89 18.36
C ARG A 307 8.16 7.49 17.37
N SER A 308 7.56 6.35 17.72
CA SER A 308 6.31 5.82 17.20
C SER A 308 5.16 6.83 17.33
N VAL A 309 4.44 7.10 16.24
CA VAL A 309 3.15 7.81 16.28
C VAL A 309 2.06 6.77 16.47
N LYS A 310 1.35 6.78 17.60
CA LYS A 310 0.17 5.91 17.79
C LYS A 310 -1.09 6.60 17.28
N ARG A 311 -2.08 5.80 16.87
CA ARG A 311 -3.43 6.27 16.54
C ARG A 311 -3.99 7.09 17.71
N GLY A 312 -4.25 8.38 17.48
CA GLY A 312 -4.76 9.33 18.49
C GLY A 312 -3.71 10.22 19.16
N GLU A 313 -2.40 10.05 18.90
CA GLU A 313 -1.36 10.95 19.43
C GLU A 313 -1.12 12.18 18.54
N LYS A 314 -0.68 13.28 19.15
CA LYS A 314 -0.12 14.46 18.47
C LYS A 314 1.42 14.38 18.45
N TYR A 315 1.97 14.31 17.23
CA TYR A 315 3.38 14.47 16.78
C TYR A 315 4.46 13.48 17.32
N PRO A 316 5.31 12.92 16.45
CA PRO A 316 6.68 12.56 16.81
C PRO A 316 7.59 13.80 16.73
N LEU A 317 8.59 13.90 17.63
CA LEU A 317 9.53 15.04 17.65
C LEU A 317 10.75 14.74 16.77
N PRO A 318 11.35 15.74 16.10
CA PRO A 318 12.61 15.57 15.38
C PRO A 318 13.75 15.13 16.32
N ILE A 319 14.80 14.51 15.77
CA ILE A 319 16.02 14.22 16.54
C ILE A 319 16.65 15.51 17.06
N GLY A 320 16.71 15.66 18.39
CA GLY A 320 17.38 16.78 19.07
C GLY A 320 16.49 17.86 19.69
N GLN A 321 15.16 17.70 19.69
CA GLN A 321 14.26 18.56 20.48
C GLN A 321 13.64 17.76 21.64
N GLU A 322 14.02 18.10 22.87
CA GLU A 322 13.34 17.63 24.09
C GLU A 322 12.09 18.49 24.39
N ARG A 323 11.16 17.94 25.18
CA ARG A 323 9.96 18.65 25.66
C ARG A 323 10.27 19.64 26.76
#